data_AF-A0AAW0QIW7-F1
#
_entry.id   AF-A0AAW0QIW7-F1
#
_cell.length_a   1.000
_cell.length_b   1.000
_cell.length_c   1.000
_cell.angle_alpha   90.00
_cell.angle_beta   90.00
_cell.angle_gamma   90.00
#
_symmetry.space_group_name_H-M   'P 1'
#
loop_
_entity.id
_entity.type
_entity.pdbx_description
1 polymer ?
#
loop_
_entity_poly.entity_id
_entity_poly.type
_entity_poly.pdbx_seq_one_letter_code
_entity_poly.pdbx_strand_id
1 'polypeptide(L)'
;MYGTGTGPQTGVSTPRSSSNLRPLTLTHGSLETSFLVPTGIHYYAHQLKERFTATLPAATDELAQDDEPSSIPELVARYMGFVAHEVEEGEDDGQGSYEEVLKLALNEFERVFLRSNDVHALARTLPGIPEKQIAVVRCYFAARSTANRAIRPHDSAIMRAADEEDAKLYNIFGGQGNIVEYFDELREIYETYPSFVGDLVSTSAELLQTLSRDPKAEKLYAKGLDVMTWLHTPDTTPDGDYLISAPVSLPLIGLVQLCHYMVLGKGLGLHPGILRDRFSGATGHSQGIVVAAATAAASDWDSFEKIAKDALTILFWIGARSQQVFPRTSLTPKVLQDSEENGEGEPTPMLSIRDLPQSEVQKHIDATNQYLPEDRHISISLINSPRNMVVTGPPISLYGLNLQLRKVKAPTGLDQNRIPHTERKVRFVNRFLPITAPFHSQYLANATKLIDEDLKNIEIDSKSLGIPVFNTCTGKDLREEVQGDIVPSLIRMITRDPVNWEKATVFPGATHILDFGPGGISGLGILTSRNKEGTGVRVILAGTLSGTIPEVGYKPELFDRDEENAIVYAADWVKEYGPRLVKSSTGQTFVDTKMSRLLGLPR
;
A
#
# COMPACT_ATOMS: atom_id res chain seq x y z
N MET A 1 -82.35 2.45 33.42
CA MET A 1 -81.81 3.35 34.46
C MET A 1 -80.76 4.24 33.83
N TYR A 2 -80.84 5.53 34.11
CA TYR A 2 -79.99 6.62 33.63
C TYR A 2 -78.56 6.59 34.22
N GLY A 3 -77.63 7.27 33.52
CA GLY A 3 -76.37 7.81 34.06
C GLY A 3 -75.12 7.31 33.31
N THR A 4 -74.70 7.87 32.16
CA THR A 4 -73.90 9.10 31.92
C THR A 4 -72.75 9.38 32.91
N GLY A 5 -71.53 9.16 32.45
CA GLY A 5 -70.28 9.66 33.05
C GLY A 5 -69.22 9.83 31.95
N THR A 6 -69.24 10.97 31.27
CA THR A 6 -68.23 11.42 30.30
C THR A 6 -67.04 12.03 31.04
N GLY A 7 -65.91 11.34 31.06
CA GLY A 7 -64.61 11.91 31.42
C GLY A 7 -63.84 12.31 30.16
N PRO A 8 -63.13 13.46 30.14
CA PRO A 8 -62.38 13.89 28.98
C PRO A 8 -61.14 13.02 28.80
N GLN A 9 -61.09 12.24 27.72
CA GLN A 9 -59.83 11.71 27.23
C GLN A 9 -59.03 12.87 26.66
N THR A 10 -58.15 13.46 27.47
CA THR A 10 -57.08 14.31 26.97
C THR A 10 -56.08 13.41 26.26
N GLY A 11 -56.29 13.20 24.96
CA GLY A 11 -55.26 12.73 24.06
C GLY A 11 -54.13 13.75 24.08
N VAL A 12 -53.03 13.40 24.73
CA VAL A 12 -51.77 14.13 24.58
C VAL A 12 -51.27 13.82 23.17
N SER A 13 -51.74 14.59 22.20
CA SER A 13 -51.07 14.71 20.90
C SER A 13 -49.69 15.31 21.18
N THR A 14 -48.66 14.47 21.24
CA THR A 14 -47.30 14.92 20.91
C THR A 14 -47.37 15.59 19.53
N PRO A 15 -47.01 16.87 19.39
CA PRO A 15 -46.98 17.48 18.08
C PRO A 15 -45.83 16.83 17.30
N ARG A 16 -46.17 15.97 16.33
CA ARG A 16 -45.27 15.71 15.20
C ARG A 16 -45.21 17.04 14.44
N SER A 17 -44.17 17.83 14.68
CA SER A 17 -43.80 18.89 13.75
C SER A 17 -43.49 18.22 12.41
N SER A 18 -44.45 18.21 11.50
CA SER A 18 -44.20 17.90 10.10
C SER A 18 -43.28 18.99 9.57
N SER A 19 -41.97 18.75 9.58
CA SER A 19 -41.01 19.66 8.97
C SER A 19 -41.35 19.76 7.48
N ASN A 20 -41.82 20.92 7.03
CA ASN A 20 -42.01 21.18 5.61
C ASN A 20 -40.65 21.04 4.91
N LEU A 21 -40.59 20.19 3.88
CA LEU A 21 -39.38 19.92 3.12
C LEU A 21 -39.39 20.72 1.82
N ARG A 22 -38.23 21.26 1.44
CA ARG A 22 -38.03 22.00 0.19
C ARG A 22 -36.89 21.35 -0.61
N PRO A 23 -37.00 21.23 -1.94
CA PRO A 23 -35.92 20.67 -2.74
C PRO A 23 -34.69 21.60 -2.76
N LEU A 24 -33.50 20.98 -2.72
CA LEU A 24 -32.23 21.59 -3.09
C LEU A 24 -31.66 20.80 -4.27
N THR A 25 -31.49 21.47 -5.41
CA THR A 25 -30.99 20.85 -6.65
C THR A 25 -29.55 21.25 -6.89
N LEU A 26 -28.65 20.28 -6.95
CA LEU A 26 -27.25 20.45 -7.38
C LEU A 26 -27.15 20.15 -8.88
N THR A 27 -26.51 21.05 -9.63
CA THR A 27 -26.36 20.96 -11.08
C THR A 27 -24.95 21.30 -11.51
N HIS A 28 -24.40 20.53 -12.45
CA HIS A 28 -23.16 20.87 -13.16
C HIS A 28 -23.18 20.22 -14.55
N GLY A 29 -23.24 21.03 -15.61
CA GLY A 29 -23.38 20.51 -16.98
C GLY A 29 -24.63 19.64 -17.12
N SER A 30 -24.43 18.39 -17.54
CA SER A 30 -25.49 17.37 -17.69
C SER A 30 -25.84 16.64 -16.38
N LEU A 31 -25.10 16.88 -15.28
CA LEU A 31 -25.34 16.26 -13.99
C LEU A 31 -26.38 17.06 -13.20
N GLU A 32 -27.45 16.40 -12.77
CA GLU A 32 -28.48 16.99 -11.91
C GLU A 32 -28.91 15.99 -10.84
N THR A 33 -29.01 16.46 -9.59
CA THR A 33 -29.60 15.69 -8.50
C THR A 33 -30.33 16.62 -7.52
N SER A 34 -31.39 16.12 -6.91
CA SER A 34 -32.19 16.87 -5.94
C SER A 34 -32.43 16.06 -4.68
N PHE A 35 -32.28 16.70 -3.52
CA PHE A 35 -32.67 16.12 -2.23
C PHE A 35 -33.49 17.11 -1.42
N LEU A 36 -34.25 16.57 -0.47
CA LEU A 36 -35.23 17.31 0.32
C LEU A 36 -34.59 17.85 1.60
N VAL A 37 -34.67 19.17 1.80
CA VAL A 37 -34.07 19.88 2.93
C VAL A 37 -35.18 20.50 3.81
N PRO A 38 -35.14 20.35 5.14
CA PRO A 38 -36.07 21.02 6.04
C PRO A 38 -36.07 22.54 5.85
N THR A 39 -37.26 23.14 5.85
CA THR A 39 -37.44 24.58 5.60
C THR A 39 -36.59 25.45 6.55
N GLY A 40 -36.35 24.99 7.78
CA GLY A 40 -35.55 25.72 8.78
C GLY A 40 -34.07 25.89 8.40
N ILE A 41 -33.49 24.97 7.63
CA ILE A 41 -32.08 25.03 7.19
C ILE A 41 -31.92 25.25 5.68
N HIS A 42 -33.04 25.42 4.94
CA HIS A 42 -33.04 25.54 3.48
C HIS A 42 -32.30 26.78 2.98
N TYR A 43 -32.34 27.89 3.74
CA TYR A 43 -31.60 29.11 3.41
C TYR A 43 -30.09 28.86 3.37
N TYR A 44 -29.54 28.24 4.42
CA TYR A 44 -28.12 27.90 4.52
C TYR A 44 -27.71 26.87 3.46
N ALA A 45 -28.54 25.86 3.22
CA ALA A 45 -28.30 24.88 2.16
C ALA A 45 -28.20 25.53 0.77
N HIS A 46 -29.06 26.52 0.48
CA HIS A 46 -29.00 27.29 -0.76
C HIS A 46 -27.75 28.17 -0.84
N GLN A 47 -27.36 28.83 0.26
CA GLN A 47 -26.14 29.63 0.30
C GLN A 47 -24.89 28.78 0.03
N LEU A 48 -24.77 27.63 0.70
CA LEU A 48 -23.68 26.68 0.50
C LEU A 48 -23.65 26.15 -0.94
N LYS A 49 -24.81 25.86 -1.52
CA LYS A 49 -24.92 25.46 -2.93
C LYS A 49 -24.34 26.54 -3.85
N GLU A 50 -24.78 27.79 -3.74
CA GLU A 50 -24.35 28.85 -4.65
C GLU A 50 -22.83 29.08 -4.57
N ARG A 51 -22.28 29.06 -3.36
CA ARG A 51 -20.82 29.15 -3.14
C ARG A 51 -20.09 27.97 -3.74
N PHE A 52 -20.55 26.74 -3.49
CA PHE A 52 -19.97 25.54 -4.09
C PHE A 52 -20.01 25.59 -5.62
N THR A 53 -21.14 25.94 -6.23
CA THR A 53 -21.27 26.04 -7.69
C THR A 53 -20.30 27.06 -8.28
N ALA A 54 -20.01 28.15 -7.57
CA ALA A 54 -19.01 29.14 -8.00
C ALA A 54 -17.56 28.63 -7.92
N THR A 55 -17.28 27.56 -7.16
CA THR A 55 -15.95 26.91 -7.13
C THR A 55 -15.71 25.95 -8.27
N LEU A 56 -16.78 25.47 -8.94
CA LEU A 56 -16.67 24.52 -10.03
C LEU A 56 -16.22 25.24 -11.32
N PRO A 57 -15.44 24.57 -12.18
CA PRO A 57 -15.09 25.11 -13.49
C PRO A 57 -16.34 25.24 -14.39
N ALA A 58 -16.16 25.87 -15.56
CA ALA A 58 -17.21 25.88 -16.57
C ALA A 58 -17.38 24.47 -17.15
N ALA A 59 -18.59 23.93 -17.05
CA ALA A 59 -18.89 22.57 -17.49
C ALA A 59 -18.60 22.37 -18.98
N THR A 60 -17.93 21.27 -19.32
CA THR A 60 -17.74 20.83 -20.70
C THR A 60 -18.84 19.86 -21.14
N ASP A 61 -19.01 19.69 -22.44
CA ASP A 61 -20.03 18.80 -23.01
C ASP A 61 -19.83 17.32 -22.58
N GLU A 62 -18.58 16.91 -22.36
CA GLU A 62 -18.21 15.52 -22.04
C GLU A 62 -17.81 15.31 -20.56
N LEU A 63 -17.80 16.35 -19.73
CA LEU A 63 -17.33 16.30 -18.35
C LEU A 63 -15.88 15.75 -18.22
N ALA A 64 -15.03 16.14 -19.17
CA ALA A 64 -13.69 15.62 -19.40
C ALA A 64 -12.54 16.37 -18.68
N GLN A 65 -12.76 17.56 -18.11
CA GLN A 65 -11.75 18.28 -17.33
C GLN A 65 -11.42 17.53 -16.04
N ASP A 66 -10.16 17.59 -15.62
CA ASP A 66 -9.70 16.87 -14.41
C ASP A 66 -10.37 17.42 -13.13
N ASP A 67 -10.65 18.72 -13.09
CA ASP A 67 -11.26 19.42 -11.97
C ASP A 67 -12.79 19.53 -12.06
N GLU A 68 -13.44 19.02 -13.10
CA GLU A 68 -14.90 18.97 -13.20
C GLU A 68 -15.46 17.58 -12.79
N PRO A 69 -16.63 17.50 -12.10
CA PRO A 69 -17.22 16.23 -11.73
C PRO A 69 -17.72 15.45 -12.94
N SER A 70 -17.40 14.15 -13.02
CA SER A 70 -17.81 13.25 -14.11
C SER A 70 -19.04 12.39 -13.78
N SER A 71 -19.55 12.45 -12.55
CA SER A 71 -20.72 11.69 -12.13
C SER A 71 -21.52 12.36 -11.02
N ILE A 72 -22.80 12.00 -10.88
CA ILE A 72 -23.66 12.52 -9.80
C ILE A 72 -23.11 12.18 -8.40
N PRO A 73 -22.65 10.95 -8.09
CA PRO A 73 -22.05 10.65 -6.80
C PRO A 73 -20.83 11.55 -6.51
N GLU A 74 -19.98 11.79 -7.52
CA GLU A 74 -18.84 12.69 -7.37
C GLU A 74 -19.26 14.13 -7.08
N LEU A 75 -20.25 14.66 -7.80
CA LEU A 75 -20.78 16.01 -7.57
C LEU A 75 -21.27 16.18 -6.12
N VAL A 76 -22.01 15.20 -5.60
CA VAL A 76 -22.50 15.22 -4.21
C VAL A 76 -21.36 15.06 -3.21
N ALA A 77 -20.38 14.19 -3.50
CA ALA A 77 -19.20 14.02 -2.65
C ALA A 77 -18.41 15.33 -2.53
N ARG A 78 -18.11 15.99 -3.66
CA ARG A 78 -17.43 17.30 -3.68
C ARG A 78 -18.23 18.37 -2.92
N TYR A 79 -19.56 18.38 -3.05
CA TYR A 79 -20.41 19.28 -2.25
C TYR A 79 -20.27 19.00 -0.75
N MET A 80 -20.33 17.74 -0.31
CA MET A 80 -20.11 17.39 1.10
C MET A 80 -18.72 17.80 1.59
N GLY A 81 -17.68 17.60 0.78
CA GLY A 81 -16.32 18.03 1.10
C GLY A 81 -16.20 19.54 1.26
N PHE A 82 -16.85 20.31 0.38
CA PHE A 82 -16.94 21.77 0.48
C PHE A 82 -17.62 22.20 1.77
N VAL A 83 -18.80 21.63 2.09
CA VAL A 83 -19.52 21.98 3.32
C VAL A 83 -18.72 21.60 4.57
N ALA A 84 -18.03 20.46 4.56
CA ALA A 84 -17.14 20.04 5.64
C ALA A 84 -16.02 21.06 5.89
N HIS A 85 -15.38 21.55 4.82
CA HIS A 85 -14.34 22.56 4.92
C HIS A 85 -14.86 23.88 5.52
N GLU A 86 -16.04 24.35 5.09
CA GLU A 86 -16.66 25.57 5.63
C GLU A 86 -16.98 25.47 7.13
N VAL A 87 -17.39 24.28 7.61
CA VAL A 87 -17.62 24.04 9.03
C VAL A 87 -16.29 24.05 9.81
N GLU A 88 -15.23 23.44 9.29
CA GLU A 88 -13.92 23.36 9.94
C GLU A 88 -13.20 24.70 10.02
N GLU A 89 -13.32 25.56 9.01
CA GLU A 89 -12.79 26.94 9.02
C GLU A 89 -13.57 27.89 9.96
N GLY A 90 -14.67 27.41 10.56
CA GLY A 90 -15.46 28.20 11.51
C GLY A 90 -16.41 29.20 10.86
N GLU A 91 -16.78 28.98 9.59
CA GLU A 91 -17.78 29.79 8.87
C GLU A 91 -19.23 29.38 9.21
N ASP A 92 -19.41 28.31 10.00
CA ASP A 92 -20.72 27.90 10.50
C ASP A 92 -21.26 28.90 11.54
N ASP A 93 -22.58 29.02 11.60
CA ASP A 93 -23.22 29.85 12.60
C ASP A 93 -23.16 29.19 14.00
N GLY A 94 -23.41 29.97 15.04
CA GLY A 94 -23.41 29.46 16.42
C GLY A 94 -24.52 28.43 16.71
N GLN A 95 -25.37 28.09 15.74
CA GLN A 95 -26.39 27.06 15.82
C GLN A 95 -26.00 25.76 15.10
N GLY A 96 -24.88 25.73 14.36
CA GLY A 96 -24.42 24.55 13.62
C GLY A 96 -25.24 24.29 12.36
N SER A 97 -25.73 25.34 11.70
CA SER A 97 -26.62 25.19 10.54
C SER A 97 -25.95 24.50 9.35
N TYR A 98 -24.67 24.76 9.09
CA TYR A 98 -23.92 24.07 8.02
C TYR A 98 -23.65 22.61 8.39
N GLU A 99 -23.32 22.33 9.66
CA GLU A 99 -23.18 20.96 10.16
C GLU A 99 -24.48 20.15 9.97
N GLU A 100 -25.65 20.75 10.22
CA GLU A 100 -26.94 20.09 9.97
C GLU A 100 -27.22 19.84 8.47
N VAL A 101 -26.81 20.77 7.59
CA VAL A 101 -26.85 20.55 6.13
C VAL A 101 -25.92 19.41 5.72
N LEU A 102 -24.71 19.34 6.28
CA LEU A 102 -23.73 18.29 6.03
C LEU A 102 -24.28 16.92 6.45
N LYS A 103 -24.85 16.80 7.64
CA LYS A 103 -25.47 15.56 8.13
C LYS A 103 -26.58 15.09 7.20
N LEU A 104 -27.40 16.00 6.68
CA LEU A 104 -28.45 15.68 5.72
C LEU A 104 -27.88 15.17 4.40
N ALA A 105 -26.92 15.90 3.81
CA ALA A 105 -26.28 15.50 2.56
C ALA A 105 -25.56 14.15 2.69
N LEU A 106 -24.88 13.92 3.81
CA LEU A 106 -24.22 12.66 4.14
C LEU A 106 -25.21 11.49 4.23
N ASN A 107 -26.34 11.68 4.92
CA ASN A 107 -27.38 10.66 5.01
C ASN A 107 -27.96 10.31 3.63
N GLU A 108 -28.20 11.31 2.79
CA GLU A 108 -28.69 11.10 1.43
C GLU A 108 -27.64 10.41 0.56
N PHE A 109 -26.37 10.77 0.69
CA PHE A 109 -25.28 10.13 -0.04
C PHE A 109 -25.16 8.64 0.31
N GLU A 110 -25.14 8.32 1.60
CA GLU A 110 -25.09 6.93 2.08
C GLU A 110 -26.31 6.12 1.62
N ARG A 111 -27.51 6.72 1.68
CA ARG A 111 -28.77 6.08 1.30
C ARG A 111 -28.86 5.80 -0.20
N VAL A 112 -28.50 6.78 -1.04
CA VAL A 112 -28.71 6.71 -2.49
C VAL A 112 -27.56 5.97 -3.19
N PHE A 113 -26.32 6.29 -2.82
CA PHE A 113 -25.14 5.85 -3.57
C PHE A 113 -24.40 4.69 -2.90
N LEU A 114 -24.14 4.76 -1.58
CA LEU A 114 -23.40 3.66 -0.91
C LEU A 114 -24.24 2.41 -0.74
N ARG A 115 -25.54 2.55 -0.43
CA ARG A 115 -26.49 1.43 -0.26
C ARG A 115 -25.94 0.36 0.70
N SER A 116 -25.45 0.81 1.84
CA SER A 116 -24.81 -0.02 2.89
C SER A 116 -23.44 -0.61 2.53
N ASN A 117 -22.89 -0.34 1.35
CA ASN A 117 -21.51 -0.68 0.99
C ASN A 117 -20.52 0.43 1.44
N ASP A 118 -19.23 0.23 1.20
CA ASP A 118 -18.17 1.16 1.53
C ASP A 118 -17.89 2.18 0.40
N VAL A 119 -17.37 3.36 0.77
CA VAL A 119 -17.05 4.42 -0.19
C VAL A 119 -15.98 4.01 -1.19
N HIS A 120 -15.02 3.17 -0.81
CA HIS A 120 -13.99 2.68 -1.74
C HIS A 120 -14.61 1.80 -2.84
N ALA A 121 -15.59 0.97 -2.47
CA ALA A 121 -16.32 0.12 -3.40
C ALA A 121 -17.14 0.97 -4.39
N LEU A 122 -17.80 2.04 -3.92
CA LEU A 122 -18.46 3.01 -4.80
C LEU A 122 -17.45 3.70 -5.72
N ALA A 123 -16.36 4.25 -5.17
CA ALA A 123 -15.37 5.02 -5.91
C ALA A 123 -14.78 4.24 -7.09
N ARG A 124 -14.52 2.94 -6.91
CA ARG A 124 -14.04 2.04 -7.98
C ARG A 124 -14.96 1.99 -9.21
N THR A 125 -16.27 2.19 -9.02
CA THR A 125 -17.26 2.12 -10.10
C THR A 125 -17.45 3.43 -10.84
N LEU A 126 -16.90 4.53 -10.33
CA LEU A 126 -17.09 5.85 -10.89
C LEU A 126 -16.20 6.07 -12.12
N PRO A 127 -16.71 6.76 -13.15
CA PRO A 127 -15.93 7.12 -14.33
C PRO A 127 -14.86 8.16 -13.98
N GLY A 128 -13.90 8.33 -14.89
CA GLY A 128 -12.85 9.34 -14.78
C GLY A 128 -11.51 8.78 -14.32
N ILE A 129 -10.58 9.70 -14.09
CA ILE A 129 -9.21 9.41 -13.64
C ILE A 129 -9.18 9.01 -12.15
N PRO A 130 -8.17 8.25 -11.70
CA PRO A 130 -8.05 7.82 -10.29
C PRO A 130 -8.17 8.96 -9.26
N GLU A 131 -7.70 10.15 -9.58
CA GLU A 131 -7.72 11.34 -8.74
C GLU A 131 -9.16 11.76 -8.39
N LYS A 132 -10.10 11.60 -9.32
CA LYS A 132 -11.53 11.85 -9.07
C LYS A 132 -12.12 10.82 -8.10
N GLN A 133 -11.72 9.56 -8.23
CA GLN A 133 -12.15 8.48 -7.32
C GLN A 133 -11.61 8.72 -5.91
N ILE A 134 -10.34 9.13 -5.78
CA ILE A 134 -9.71 9.51 -4.51
C ILE A 134 -10.43 10.71 -3.90
N ALA A 135 -10.78 11.71 -4.70
CA ALA A 135 -11.53 12.88 -4.24
C ALA A 135 -12.88 12.51 -3.61
N VAL A 136 -13.60 11.52 -4.17
CA VAL A 136 -14.85 11.01 -3.57
C VAL A 136 -14.60 10.40 -2.19
N VAL A 137 -13.58 9.55 -2.06
CA VAL A 137 -13.20 8.92 -0.79
C VAL A 137 -12.82 9.98 0.25
N ARG A 138 -11.96 10.93 -0.14
CA ARG A 138 -11.52 12.05 0.70
C ARG A 138 -12.69 12.88 1.21
N CYS A 139 -13.56 13.34 0.31
CA CYS A 139 -14.68 14.19 0.69
C CYS A 139 -15.67 13.46 1.60
N TYR A 140 -15.88 12.17 1.39
CA TYR A 140 -16.73 11.35 2.26
C TYR A 140 -16.17 11.25 3.68
N PHE A 141 -14.89 10.92 3.84
CA PHE A 141 -14.29 10.80 5.17
C PHE A 141 -14.13 12.15 5.88
N ALA A 142 -13.87 13.24 5.14
CA ALA A 142 -13.93 14.60 5.67
C ALA A 142 -15.34 14.88 6.22
N ALA A 143 -16.38 14.71 5.39
CA ALA A 143 -17.77 14.92 5.80
C ALA A 143 -18.18 14.12 7.04
N ARG A 144 -17.75 12.84 7.15
CA ARG A 144 -18.00 12.03 8.34
C ARG A 144 -17.29 12.56 9.59
N SER A 145 -16.03 12.97 9.44
CA SER A 145 -15.22 13.50 10.53
C SER A 145 -15.85 14.77 11.09
N THR A 146 -16.12 15.74 10.22
CA THR A 146 -16.71 17.04 10.58
C THR A 146 -18.12 16.89 11.16
N ALA A 147 -18.94 15.97 10.66
CA ALA A 147 -20.26 15.66 11.22
C ALA A 147 -20.20 14.80 12.51
N ASN A 148 -19.02 14.60 13.08
CA ASN A 148 -18.75 13.78 14.27
C ASN A 148 -19.38 12.37 14.19
N ARG A 149 -19.30 11.76 13.00
CA ARG A 149 -19.91 10.47 12.71
C ARG A 149 -18.85 9.37 12.61
N ALA A 150 -18.54 8.78 13.76
CA ALA A 150 -17.60 7.67 13.89
C ALA A 150 -17.86 6.54 12.87
N ILE A 151 -16.77 5.90 12.43
CA ILE A 151 -16.83 4.68 11.62
C ILE A 151 -17.38 3.56 12.51
N ARG A 152 -18.46 2.94 12.06
CA ARG A 152 -19.04 1.79 12.76
C ARG A 152 -18.29 0.53 12.33
N PRO A 153 -18.03 -0.42 13.25
CA PRO A 153 -17.47 -1.71 12.89
C PRO A 153 -18.38 -2.41 11.89
N HIS A 154 -17.86 -2.64 10.69
CA HIS A 154 -18.53 -3.39 9.64
C HIS A 154 -17.50 -4.27 8.94
N ASP A 155 -17.78 -5.56 8.86
CA ASP A 155 -16.91 -6.45 8.12
C ASP A 155 -17.09 -6.25 6.62
N SER A 156 -15.98 -6.27 5.89
CA SER A 156 -15.99 -6.47 4.45
C SER A 156 -16.17 -7.95 4.13
N ALA A 157 -16.53 -8.26 2.89
CA ALA A 157 -16.73 -9.64 2.45
C ALA A 157 -15.46 -10.49 2.66
N ILE A 158 -14.29 -9.94 2.32
CA ILE A 158 -13.00 -10.65 2.52
C ILE A 158 -12.68 -10.92 3.99
N MET A 159 -13.06 -10.01 4.90
CA MET A 159 -12.84 -10.21 6.33
C MET A 159 -13.80 -11.24 6.92
N ARG A 160 -15.06 -11.28 6.47
CA ARG A 160 -16.00 -12.35 6.83
C ARG A 160 -15.51 -13.72 6.35
N ALA A 161 -15.08 -13.82 5.10
CA ALA A 161 -14.52 -15.05 4.57
C ALA A 161 -13.26 -15.51 5.34
N ALA A 162 -12.49 -14.58 5.91
CA ALA A 162 -11.37 -14.92 6.79
C ALA A 162 -11.83 -15.50 8.13
N ASP A 163 -12.85 -14.89 8.75
CA ASP A 163 -13.45 -15.39 10.00
C ASP A 163 -14.13 -16.77 9.80
N GLU A 164 -14.67 -17.03 8.61
CA GLU A 164 -15.30 -18.31 8.21
C GLU A 164 -14.30 -19.35 7.69
N GLU A 165 -13.00 -19.04 7.66
CA GLU A 165 -11.91 -19.86 7.12
C GLU A 165 -11.98 -20.17 5.60
N ASP A 166 -12.87 -19.52 4.86
CA ASP A 166 -12.97 -19.60 3.39
C ASP A 166 -11.84 -18.82 2.69
N ALA A 167 -11.33 -17.75 3.32
CA ALA A 167 -10.21 -16.94 2.84
C ALA A 167 -9.06 -16.91 3.85
N LYS A 168 -7.92 -17.48 3.49
CA LYS A 168 -6.69 -17.35 4.30
C LYS A 168 -5.85 -16.15 3.87
N LEU A 169 -5.78 -15.12 4.72
CA LEU A 169 -5.11 -13.84 4.46
C LEU A 169 -3.67 -13.79 5.01
N TYR A 170 -2.76 -13.15 4.28
CA TYR A 170 -1.40 -12.84 4.74
C TYR A 170 -1.02 -11.40 4.40
N ASN A 171 -0.16 -10.79 5.22
CA ASN A 171 0.35 -9.43 4.98
C ASN A 171 1.77 -9.45 4.44
N ILE A 172 2.04 -8.62 3.44
CA ILE A 172 3.40 -8.30 3.00
C ILE A 172 3.61 -6.79 3.06
N PHE A 173 4.84 -6.42 3.41
CA PHE A 173 5.30 -5.04 3.46
C PHE A 173 6.50 -4.86 2.54
N GLY A 174 6.42 -3.89 1.63
CA GLY A 174 7.47 -3.51 0.69
C GLY A 174 8.75 -2.98 1.34
N GLY A 175 9.74 -2.65 0.51
CA GLY A 175 10.93 -1.91 0.92
C GLY A 175 11.33 -0.90 -0.16
N GLN A 176 12.53 -0.35 -0.05
CA GLN A 176 13.11 0.46 -1.13
C GLN A 176 13.21 -0.37 -2.42
N GLY A 177 12.63 0.14 -3.50
CA GLY A 177 12.58 -0.52 -4.80
C GLY A 177 12.92 0.47 -5.93
N ASN A 178 12.22 0.37 -7.05
CA ASN A 178 12.37 1.31 -8.17
C ASN A 178 11.56 2.61 -8.00
N ILE A 179 11.04 2.88 -6.79
CA ILE A 179 10.04 3.92 -6.54
C ILE A 179 10.72 5.10 -5.84
N VAL A 180 10.65 6.26 -6.50
CA VAL A 180 11.08 7.55 -5.94
C VAL A 180 9.88 8.29 -5.33
N GLU A 181 8.68 7.94 -5.77
CA GLU A 181 7.40 8.59 -5.53
C GLU A 181 6.72 8.14 -4.21
N TYR A 182 7.45 7.47 -3.31
CA TYR A 182 6.88 7.01 -2.03
C TYR A 182 6.39 8.18 -1.16
N PHE A 183 6.96 9.37 -1.34
CA PHE A 183 6.54 10.57 -0.62
C PHE A 183 5.24 11.16 -1.18
N ASP A 184 5.00 11.02 -2.48
CA ASP A 184 3.72 11.39 -3.09
C ASP A 184 2.60 10.47 -2.58
N GLU A 185 2.91 9.20 -2.35
CA GLU A 185 1.98 8.26 -1.70
C GLU A 185 1.69 8.65 -0.24
N LEU A 186 2.70 9.12 0.52
CA LEU A 186 2.46 9.67 1.87
C LEU A 186 1.52 10.88 1.81
N ARG A 187 1.74 11.77 0.84
CA ARG A 187 0.90 12.95 0.61
C ARG A 187 -0.53 12.57 0.29
N GLU A 188 -0.73 11.63 -0.65
CA GLU A 188 -2.07 11.14 -1.02
C GLU A 188 -2.80 10.57 0.20
N ILE A 189 -2.15 9.73 1.02
CA ILE A 189 -2.79 9.14 2.20
C ILE A 189 -3.13 10.22 3.24
N TYR A 190 -2.23 11.17 3.48
CA TYR A 190 -2.43 12.26 4.43
C TYR A 190 -3.58 13.17 4.02
N GLU A 191 -3.68 13.51 2.73
CA GLU A 191 -4.76 14.33 2.18
C GLU A 191 -6.10 13.58 2.10
N THR A 192 -6.07 12.27 1.85
CA THR A 192 -7.30 11.47 1.66
C THR A 192 -7.91 11.03 3.00
N TYR A 193 -7.08 10.74 4.00
CA TYR A 193 -7.51 10.20 5.30
C TYR A 193 -6.99 11.01 6.50
N PRO A 194 -7.11 12.36 6.50
CA PRO A 194 -6.52 13.19 7.57
C PRO A 194 -7.03 12.81 8.96
N SER A 195 -8.32 12.47 9.09
CA SER A 195 -8.93 12.03 10.35
C SER A 195 -8.47 10.65 10.82
N PHE A 196 -7.84 9.85 9.97
CA PHE A 196 -7.33 8.53 10.34
C PHE A 196 -5.83 8.59 10.64
N VAL A 197 -5.04 9.27 9.81
CA VAL A 197 -3.57 9.20 9.89
C VAL A 197 -2.92 10.48 10.40
N GLY A 198 -3.67 11.59 10.54
CA GLY A 198 -3.11 12.90 10.87
C GLY A 198 -2.25 12.91 12.13
N ASP A 199 -2.75 12.31 13.22
CA ASP A 199 -2.03 12.23 14.49
C ASP A 199 -0.76 11.37 14.38
N LEU A 200 -0.85 10.21 13.70
CA LEU A 200 0.30 9.33 13.48
C LEU A 200 1.38 10.04 12.67
N VAL A 201 1.00 10.70 11.57
CA VAL A 201 1.93 11.42 10.69
C VAL A 201 2.59 12.58 11.43
N SER A 202 1.81 13.38 12.16
CA SER A 202 2.32 14.54 12.91
C SER A 202 3.30 14.11 14.01
N THR A 203 2.91 13.15 14.84
CA THR A 203 3.78 12.64 15.92
C THR A 203 5.02 11.92 15.39
N SER A 204 4.90 11.21 14.26
CA SER A 204 6.03 10.57 13.58
C SER A 204 6.98 11.60 12.97
N ALA A 205 6.46 12.67 12.38
CA ALA A 205 7.25 13.76 11.85
C ALA A 205 8.06 14.46 12.95
N GLU A 206 7.44 14.75 14.11
CA GLU A 206 8.13 15.32 15.27
C GLU A 206 9.24 14.40 15.81
N LEU A 207 8.96 13.10 15.91
CA LEU A 207 9.95 12.08 16.29
C LEU A 207 11.14 12.10 15.33
N LEU A 208 10.87 12.00 14.02
CA LEU A 208 11.91 11.94 13.00
C LEU A 208 12.72 13.24 12.93
N GLN A 209 12.06 14.40 13.07
CA GLN A 209 12.74 15.69 13.15
C GLN A 209 13.67 15.74 14.37
N THR A 210 13.22 15.25 15.53
CA THR A 210 14.03 15.16 16.74
C THR A 210 15.23 14.24 16.56
N LEU A 211 15.03 13.03 16.04
CA LEU A 211 16.10 12.08 15.74
C LEU A 211 17.10 12.65 14.73
N SER A 212 16.64 13.39 13.72
CA SER A 212 17.50 14.02 12.72
C SER A 212 18.45 15.07 13.30
N ARG A 213 18.16 15.60 14.48
CA ARG A 213 19.00 16.56 15.21
C ARG A 213 19.96 15.90 16.20
N ASP A 214 19.94 14.58 16.34
CA ASP A 214 20.91 13.87 17.17
C ASP A 214 22.33 14.11 16.61
N PRO A 215 23.33 14.47 17.45
CA PRO A 215 24.71 14.72 16.99
C PRO A 215 25.34 13.56 16.22
N LYS A 216 24.86 12.33 16.45
CA LYS A 216 25.31 11.13 15.75
C LYS A 216 24.74 11.05 14.33
N ALA A 217 23.71 11.82 13.97
CA ALA A 217 22.98 11.70 12.71
C ALA A 217 22.83 13.04 11.93
N GLU A 218 22.91 14.19 12.59
CA GLU A 218 22.63 15.54 12.05
C GLU A 218 23.29 15.84 10.69
N LYS A 219 24.50 15.33 10.48
CA LYS A 219 25.28 15.56 9.24
C LYS A 219 24.66 14.91 8.00
N LEU A 220 23.78 13.92 8.16
CA LEU A 220 23.08 13.26 7.06
C LEU A 220 21.88 14.08 6.56
N TYR A 221 21.37 14.99 7.38
CA TYR A 221 20.10 15.69 7.13
C TYR A 221 20.31 17.15 6.72
N ALA A 222 21.14 17.38 5.70
CA ALA A 222 21.49 18.72 5.24
C ALA A 222 20.28 19.56 4.77
N LYS A 223 19.19 18.91 4.33
CA LYS A 223 17.92 19.56 3.95
C LYS A 223 16.83 19.40 5.02
N GLY A 224 17.21 18.94 6.22
CA GLY A 224 16.30 18.64 7.32
C GLY A 224 15.46 17.37 7.12
N LEU A 225 14.61 17.08 8.10
CA LEU A 225 13.60 16.02 8.05
C LEU A 225 12.28 16.58 8.56
N ASP A 226 11.82 17.66 7.93
CA ASP A 226 10.59 18.39 8.29
C ASP A 226 9.42 17.92 7.42
N VAL A 227 8.94 16.71 7.73
CA VAL A 227 7.91 16.01 6.95
C VAL A 227 6.62 16.82 6.87
N MET A 228 6.21 17.47 7.96
CA MET A 228 4.98 18.27 7.97
C MET A 228 5.08 19.47 7.03
N THR A 229 6.22 20.17 7.01
CA THR A 229 6.42 21.28 6.07
C THR A 229 6.37 20.79 4.62
N TRP A 230 6.99 19.64 4.31
CA TRP A 230 6.95 19.06 2.96
C TRP A 230 5.54 18.61 2.55
N LEU A 231 4.72 18.13 3.49
CA LEU A 231 3.32 17.78 3.25
C LEU A 231 2.44 19.03 3.03
N HIS A 232 2.59 20.06 3.85
CA HIS A 232 1.78 21.28 3.77
C HIS A 232 2.20 22.23 2.64
N THR A 233 3.48 22.25 2.27
CA THR A 233 4.01 23.13 1.22
C THR A 233 4.81 22.29 0.22
N PRO A 234 4.15 21.74 -0.82
CA PRO A 234 4.79 20.83 -1.77
C PRO A 234 6.10 21.34 -2.37
N ASP A 235 6.20 22.65 -2.65
CA ASP A 235 7.40 23.29 -3.20
C ASP A 235 8.64 23.24 -2.29
N THR A 236 8.46 22.92 -1.00
CA THR A 236 9.57 22.74 -0.04
C THR A 236 10.08 21.31 0.02
N THR A 237 9.43 20.37 -0.66
CA THR A 237 9.83 18.96 -0.70
C THR A 237 11.22 18.85 -1.33
N PRO A 238 12.19 18.19 -0.68
CA PRO A 238 13.51 17.98 -1.25
C PRO A 238 13.46 17.21 -2.57
N ASP A 239 14.49 17.37 -3.41
CA ASP A 239 14.65 16.57 -4.63
C ASP A 239 14.74 15.07 -4.37
N GLY A 240 14.44 14.31 -5.42
CA GLY A 240 14.44 12.85 -5.41
C GLY A 240 15.73 12.25 -4.87
N ASP A 241 16.91 12.81 -5.19
CA ASP A 241 18.20 12.31 -4.69
C ASP A 241 18.31 12.34 -3.17
N TYR A 242 17.73 13.36 -2.53
CA TYR A 242 17.67 13.43 -1.07
C TYR A 242 16.62 12.47 -0.51
N LEU A 243 15.43 12.41 -1.11
CA LEU A 243 14.35 11.54 -0.67
C LEU A 243 14.74 10.05 -0.76
N ILE A 244 15.45 9.61 -1.80
CA ILE A 244 15.90 8.20 -1.93
C ILE A 244 17.08 7.85 -1.03
N SER A 245 17.67 8.84 -0.34
CA SER A 245 18.75 8.55 0.61
C SER A 245 18.23 7.64 1.72
N ALA A 246 19.00 6.61 2.09
CA ALA A 246 18.60 5.63 3.10
C ALA A 246 18.20 6.27 4.44
N PRO A 247 18.89 7.31 4.96
CA PRO A 247 18.49 7.97 6.21
C PRO A 247 17.11 8.64 6.17
N VAL A 248 16.60 8.97 4.98
CA VAL A 248 15.30 9.64 4.78
C VAL A 248 14.24 8.62 4.38
N SER A 249 14.49 7.84 3.33
CA SER A 249 13.50 6.90 2.77
C SER A 249 13.15 5.73 3.69
N LEU A 250 14.09 5.16 4.46
CA LEU A 250 13.76 4.01 5.33
C LEU A 250 12.61 4.35 6.30
N PRO A 251 12.73 5.37 7.17
CA PRO A 251 11.67 5.71 8.10
C PRO A 251 10.40 6.21 7.39
N LEU A 252 10.50 7.00 6.31
CA LEU A 252 9.31 7.51 5.64
C LEU A 252 8.52 6.45 4.88
N ILE A 253 9.19 5.46 4.27
CA ILE A 253 8.51 4.28 3.71
C ILE A 253 7.82 3.49 4.82
N GLY A 254 8.47 3.35 5.99
CA GLY A 254 7.85 2.72 7.15
C GLY A 254 6.57 3.45 7.59
N LEU A 255 6.59 4.79 7.57
CA LEU A 255 5.42 5.62 7.90
C LEU A 255 4.28 5.41 6.89
N VAL A 256 4.56 5.39 5.59
CA VAL A 256 3.56 5.08 4.54
C VAL A 256 2.88 3.73 4.80
N GLN A 257 3.68 2.70 5.11
CA GLN A 257 3.18 1.35 5.39
C GLN A 257 2.27 1.29 6.63
N LEU A 258 2.68 1.97 7.71
CA LEU A 258 1.90 2.09 8.93
C LEU A 258 0.59 2.85 8.68
N CYS A 259 0.63 3.92 7.88
CA CYS A 259 -0.56 4.67 7.49
C CYS A 259 -1.55 3.81 6.70
N HIS A 260 -1.11 3.03 5.72
CA HIS A 260 -2.01 2.14 4.97
C HIS A 260 -2.65 1.06 5.84
N TYR A 261 -1.88 0.46 6.76
CA TYR A 261 -2.43 -0.49 7.73
C TYR A 261 -3.45 0.18 8.66
N MET A 262 -3.16 1.40 9.12
CA MET A 262 -4.06 2.19 9.95
C MET A 262 -5.36 2.55 9.22
N VAL A 263 -5.29 2.92 7.93
CA VAL A 263 -6.45 3.20 7.09
C VAL A 263 -7.35 1.97 6.97
N LEU A 264 -6.79 0.77 6.83
CA LEU A 264 -7.58 -0.47 6.81
C LEU A 264 -8.31 -0.68 8.15
N GLY A 265 -7.60 -0.58 9.27
CA GLY A 265 -8.20 -0.73 10.60
C GLY A 265 -9.29 0.29 10.87
N LYS A 266 -8.98 1.59 10.76
CA LYS A 266 -9.92 2.69 11.01
C LYS A 266 -11.10 2.66 10.04
N GLY A 267 -10.86 2.38 8.75
CA GLY A 267 -11.89 2.31 7.72
C GLY A 267 -12.90 1.18 7.92
N LEU A 268 -12.47 0.05 8.48
CA LEU A 268 -13.37 -1.05 8.87
C LEU A 268 -14.00 -0.84 10.27
N GLY A 269 -13.60 0.21 11.00
CA GLY A 269 -13.99 0.41 12.40
C GLY A 269 -13.38 -0.63 13.33
N LEU A 270 -12.25 -1.23 12.95
CA LEU A 270 -11.57 -2.29 13.67
C LEU A 270 -10.34 -1.74 14.39
N HIS A 271 -9.99 -2.48 15.42
CA HIS A 271 -8.83 -2.22 16.23
C HIS A 271 -7.65 -3.10 15.78
N PRO A 272 -6.37 -2.66 15.89
CA PRO A 272 -5.22 -3.36 15.30
C PRO A 272 -5.11 -4.84 15.71
N GLY A 273 -5.38 -5.19 16.97
CA GLY A 273 -5.38 -6.59 17.41
C GLY A 273 -6.44 -7.44 16.74
N ILE A 274 -7.68 -6.93 16.58
CA ILE A 274 -8.76 -7.66 15.88
C ILE A 274 -8.42 -7.81 14.40
N LEU A 275 -7.93 -6.74 13.77
CA LEU A 275 -7.51 -6.77 12.38
C LEU A 275 -6.39 -7.78 12.17
N ARG A 276 -5.36 -7.75 13.02
CA ARG A 276 -4.22 -8.68 13.00
C ARG A 276 -4.68 -10.13 13.12
N ASP A 277 -5.61 -10.44 14.02
CA ASP A 277 -6.04 -11.81 14.30
C ASP A 277 -6.78 -12.47 13.12
N ARG A 278 -7.23 -11.68 12.13
CA ARG A 278 -7.77 -12.18 10.85
C ARG A 278 -6.71 -12.60 9.83
N PHE A 279 -5.44 -12.33 10.10
CA PHE A 279 -4.33 -12.73 9.24
C PHE A 279 -3.65 -13.98 9.77
N SER A 280 -3.25 -14.86 8.86
CA SER A 280 -2.49 -16.08 9.18
C SER A 280 -0.99 -15.82 9.34
N GLY A 281 -0.51 -14.61 9.07
CA GLY A 281 0.87 -14.21 9.27
C GLY A 281 1.28 -13.02 8.41
N ALA A 282 2.47 -12.51 8.68
CA ALA A 282 3.05 -11.36 8.00
C ALA A 282 4.52 -11.58 7.65
N THR A 283 5.03 -10.89 6.63
CA THR A 283 6.46 -10.73 6.40
C THR A 283 6.72 -9.41 5.70
N GLY A 284 7.98 -9.05 5.52
CA GLY A 284 8.33 -7.86 4.75
C GLY A 284 9.61 -8.04 3.95
N HIS A 285 9.65 -7.40 2.80
CA HIS A 285 10.82 -7.40 1.94
C HIS A 285 11.82 -6.36 2.43
N SER A 286 13.04 -6.82 2.73
CA SER A 286 14.08 -5.96 3.31
C SER A 286 13.55 -5.19 4.53
N GLN A 287 13.53 -3.86 4.50
CA GLN A 287 13.08 -3.01 5.60
C GLN A 287 11.62 -3.25 6.05
N GLY A 288 10.76 -3.75 5.16
CA GLY A 288 9.34 -3.98 5.48
C GLY A 288 9.14 -4.96 6.63
N ILE A 289 10.14 -5.79 6.95
CA ILE A 289 10.07 -6.74 8.06
C ILE A 289 9.88 -6.06 9.42
N VAL A 290 10.33 -4.81 9.57
CA VAL A 290 10.14 -4.02 10.80
C VAL A 290 8.67 -3.67 10.98
N VAL A 291 7.99 -3.24 9.91
CA VAL A 291 6.56 -2.91 9.95
C VAL A 291 5.69 -4.18 10.06
N ALA A 292 6.11 -5.28 9.43
CA ALA A 292 5.48 -6.59 9.62
C ALA A 292 5.49 -7.03 11.09
N ALA A 293 6.64 -6.87 11.77
CA ALA A 293 6.74 -7.14 13.20
C ALA A 293 5.90 -6.18 14.05
N ALA A 294 5.93 -4.88 13.74
CA ALA A 294 5.17 -3.88 14.46
C ALA A 294 3.65 -4.13 14.40
N THR A 295 3.11 -4.41 13.22
CA THR A 295 1.69 -4.72 13.02
C THR A 295 1.28 -6.06 13.63
N ALA A 296 2.18 -7.04 13.69
CA ALA A 296 1.95 -8.30 14.39
C ALA A 296 1.98 -8.14 15.93
N ALA A 297 2.72 -7.16 16.46
CA ALA A 297 2.81 -6.92 17.90
C ALA A 297 1.75 -5.95 18.45
N ALA A 298 1.24 -5.04 17.63
CA ALA A 298 0.16 -4.14 18.05
C ALA A 298 -1.11 -4.91 18.43
N SER A 299 -1.67 -4.59 19.60
CA SER A 299 -2.93 -5.16 20.09
C SER A 299 -4.01 -4.08 20.17
N ASP A 300 -3.63 -2.92 20.73
CA ASP A 300 -4.10 -1.52 20.82
C ASP A 300 -4.03 -0.56 19.63
N TRP A 301 -4.86 0.48 19.53
CA TRP A 301 -4.44 1.75 18.93
C TRP A 301 -3.34 2.45 19.76
N ASP A 302 -3.39 2.39 21.10
CA ASP A 302 -2.36 2.97 21.97
C ASP A 302 -1.02 2.24 21.80
N SER A 303 -1.04 0.89 21.84
CA SER A 303 0.14 0.07 21.56
C SER A 303 0.63 0.23 20.12
N PHE A 304 -0.27 0.46 19.15
CA PHE A 304 0.09 0.70 17.76
C PHE A 304 0.87 2.00 17.62
N GLU A 305 0.46 3.08 18.27
CA GLU A 305 1.20 4.35 18.23
C GLU A 305 2.59 4.20 18.86
N LYS A 306 2.69 3.52 20.01
CA LYS A 306 3.99 3.26 20.65
C LYS A 306 4.92 2.44 19.75
N ILE A 307 4.43 1.32 19.23
CA ILE A 307 5.28 0.42 18.43
C ILE A 307 5.57 1.00 17.04
N ALA A 308 4.72 1.88 16.52
CA ALA A 308 5.00 2.67 15.32
C ALA A 308 6.20 3.59 15.56
N LYS A 309 6.27 4.30 16.70
CA LYS A 309 7.44 5.13 17.06
C LYS A 309 8.71 4.29 17.19
N ASP A 310 8.62 3.12 17.81
CA ASP A 310 9.74 2.18 17.91
C ASP A 310 10.19 1.71 16.52
N ALA A 311 9.26 1.26 15.66
CA ALA A 311 9.53 0.84 14.29
C ALA A 311 10.20 1.92 13.44
N LEU A 312 9.72 3.16 13.52
CA LEU A 312 10.29 4.30 12.81
C LEU A 312 11.68 4.66 13.35
N THR A 313 11.91 4.55 14.66
CA THR A 313 13.22 4.76 15.27
C THR A 313 14.23 3.69 14.82
N ILE A 314 13.80 2.42 14.75
CA ILE A 314 14.61 1.31 14.22
C ILE A 314 14.99 1.61 12.76
N LEU A 315 14.02 1.95 11.91
CA LEU A 315 14.26 2.27 10.50
C LEU A 315 15.16 3.50 10.31
N PHE A 316 14.97 4.55 11.12
CA PHE A 316 15.82 5.73 11.14
C PHE A 316 17.29 5.36 11.39
N TRP A 317 17.56 4.62 12.47
CA TRP A 317 18.95 4.27 12.82
C TRP A 317 19.57 3.28 11.83
N ILE A 318 18.79 2.34 11.28
CA ILE A 318 19.27 1.48 10.19
C ILE A 318 19.69 2.33 8.99
N GLY A 319 18.87 3.27 8.55
CA GLY A 319 19.18 4.14 7.40
C GLY A 319 20.40 5.02 7.67
N ALA A 320 20.43 5.69 8.82
CA ALA A 320 21.49 6.60 9.21
C ALA A 320 22.85 5.89 9.33
N ARG A 321 22.93 4.79 10.09
CA ARG A 321 24.19 4.08 10.31
C ARG A 321 24.67 3.36 9.07
N SER A 322 23.77 2.81 8.26
CA SER A 322 24.14 2.18 7.00
C SER A 322 24.80 3.19 6.05
N GLN A 323 24.23 4.39 5.94
CA GLN A 323 24.80 5.44 5.10
C GLN A 323 26.13 5.98 5.63
N GLN A 324 26.32 6.05 6.96
CA GLN A 324 27.58 6.49 7.57
C GLN A 324 28.72 5.49 7.36
N VAL A 325 28.42 4.20 7.48
CA VAL A 325 29.40 3.13 7.30
C VAL A 325 29.77 2.95 5.83
N PHE A 326 28.82 3.14 4.93
CA PHE A 326 29.06 3.11 3.49
C PHE A 326 28.56 4.39 2.81
N PRO A 327 29.33 5.49 2.89
CA PRO A 327 28.94 6.77 2.28
C PRO A 327 28.98 6.70 0.75
N ARG A 328 28.14 7.51 0.09
CA ARG A 328 28.19 7.66 -1.37
C ARG A 328 29.54 8.24 -1.78
N THR A 329 30.21 7.57 -2.72
CA THR A 329 31.44 8.05 -3.34
C THR A 329 31.15 8.53 -4.75
N SER A 330 31.77 9.65 -5.16
CA SER A 330 31.65 10.15 -6.54
C SER A 330 32.22 9.16 -7.55
N LEU A 331 31.49 8.94 -8.64
CA LEU A 331 31.95 8.19 -9.81
C LEU A 331 32.43 9.16 -10.90
N THR A 332 33.30 8.69 -11.78
CA THR A 332 33.75 9.53 -12.90
C THR A 332 32.59 9.82 -13.87
N PRO A 333 32.49 11.01 -14.46
CA PRO A 333 31.42 11.34 -15.41
C PRO A 333 31.30 10.33 -16.56
N LYS A 334 32.45 9.77 -16.99
CA LYS A 334 32.50 8.72 -18.02
C LYS A 334 31.75 7.44 -17.62
N VAL A 335 31.87 7.00 -16.37
CA VAL A 335 31.18 5.79 -15.87
C VAL A 335 29.68 6.04 -15.77
N LEU A 336 29.28 7.21 -15.28
CA LEU A 336 27.87 7.61 -15.18
C LEU A 336 27.21 7.62 -16.56
N GLN A 337 27.80 8.37 -17.49
CA GLN A 337 27.30 8.50 -18.87
C GLN A 337 27.24 7.13 -19.58
N ASP A 338 28.29 6.31 -19.47
CA ASP A 338 28.30 4.99 -20.11
C ASP A 338 27.22 4.06 -19.55
N SER A 339 26.93 4.09 -18.24
CA SER A 339 25.87 3.26 -17.66
C SER A 339 24.48 3.72 -18.11
N GLU A 340 24.25 5.03 -18.17
CA GLU A 340 23.01 5.62 -18.67
C GLU A 340 22.76 5.31 -20.15
N GLU A 341 23.77 5.51 -21.01
CA GLU A 341 23.68 5.24 -22.45
C GLU A 341 23.38 3.76 -22.78
N ASN A 342 23.73 2.85 -21.87
CA ASN A 342 23.44 1.42 -21.99
C ASN A 342 22.15 0.98 -21.28
N GLY A 343 21.35 1.93 -20.77
CA GLY A 343 20.04 1.66 -20.16
C GLY A 343 20.11 1.01 -18.78
N GLU A 344 21.22 1.17 -18.06
CA GLU A 344 21.47 0.54 -16.76
C GLU A 344 21.08 1.44 -15.58
N GLY A 345 20.93 2.76 -15.81
CA GLY A 345 20.67 3.77 -14.79
C GLY A 345 21.93 4.25 -14.07
N GLU A 346 21.77 5.18 -13.12
CA GLU A 346 22.88 5.68 -12.31
C GLU A 346 23.46 4.54 -11.45
N PRO A 347 24.79 4.31 -11.46
CA PRO A 347 25.39 3.27 -10.63
C PRO A 347 25.22 3.50 -9.13
N THR A 348 24.54 2.56 -8.48
CA THR A 348 24.28 2.50 -7.04
C THR A 348 24.86 1.22 -6.43
N PRO A 349 24.87 1.05 -5.10
CA PRO A 349 25.36 -0.18 -4.47
C PRO A 349 24.47 -1.42 -4.67
N MET A 350 23.35 -1.33 -5.40
CA MET A 350 22.44 -2.46 -5.62
C MET A 350 21.98 -2.54 -7.09
N LEU A 351 22.25 -3.68 -7.72
CA LEU A 351 21.95 -3.95 -9.14
C LEU A 351 20.89 -5.04 -9.26
N SER A 352 19.74 -4.73 -9.85
CA SER A 352 18.70 -5.70 -10.19
C SER A 352 19.05 -6.43 -11.48
N ILE A 353 18.91 -7.76 -11.51
CA ILE A 353 19.07 -8.63 -12.68
C ILE A 353 17.82 -9.51 -12.81
N ARG A 354 17.06 -9.32 -13.89
CA ARG A 354 15.80 -10.01 -14.19
C ARG A 354 15.92 -10.87 -15.45
N ASP A 355 15.14 -11.93 -15.51
CA ASP A 355 15.04 -12.92 -16.59
C ASP A 355 16.30 -13.78 -16.80
N LEU A 356 17.20 -13.80 -15.82
CA LEU A 356 18.40 -14.64 -15.81
C LEU A 356 18.37 -15.59 -14.61
N PRO A 357 18.63 -16.91 -14.75
CA PRO A 357 18.64 -17.83 -13.62
C PRO A 357 19.71 -17.50 -12.58
N GLN A 358 19.43 -17.77 -11.30
CA GLN A 358 20.38 -17.55 -10.19
C GLN A 358 21.76 -18.17 -10.46
N SER A 359 21.80 -19.38 -11.01
CA SER A 359 23.06 -20.07 -11.34
C SER A 359 23.92 -19.32 -12.36
N GLU A 360 23.30 -18.66 -13.33
CA GLU A 360 24.03 -17.88 -14.34
C GLU A 360 24.50 -16.55 -13.77
N VAL A 361 23.68 -15.88 -12.94
CA VAL A 361 24.12 -14.68 -12.23
C VAL A 361 25.32 -14.98 -11.33
N GLN A 362 25.29 -16.09 -10.57
CA GLN A 362 26.41 -16.48 -9.71
C GLN A 362 27.69 -16.70 -10.52
N LYS A 363 27.63 -17.37 -11.68
CA LYS A 363 28.81 -17.54 -12.56
C LYS A 363 29.43 -16.21 -12.97
N HIS A 364 28.61 -15.22 -13.33
CA HIS A 364 29.09 -13.89 -13.72
C HIS A 364 29.67 -13.12 -12.52
N ILE A 365 29.08 -13.27 -11.34
CA ILE A 365 29.61 -12.73 -10.09
C ILE A 365 30.97 -13.34 -9.76
N ASP A 366 31.09 -14.66 -9.80
CA ASP A 366 32.33 -15.38 -9.49
C ASP A 366 33.45 -14.95 -10.45
N ALA A 367 33.15 -14.86 -11.74
CA ALA A 367 34.09 -14.38 -12.76
C ALA A 367 34.51 -12.92 -12.53
N THR A 368 33.61 -12.06 -12.08
CA THR A 368 33.93 -10.67 -11.73
C THR A 368 34.78 -10.59 -10.46
N ASN A 369 34.42 -11.33 -9.40
CA ASN A 369 35.12 -11.34 -8.12
C ASN A 369 36.54 -11.90 -8.21
N GLN A 370 36.86 -12.77 -9.17
CA GLN A 370 38.23 -13.24 -9.42
C GLN A 370 39.23 -12.11 -9.68
N TYR A 371 38.78 -10.96 -10.19
CA TYR A 371 39.62 -9.79 -10.48
C TYR A 371 39.49 -8.69 -9.44
N LEU A 372 38.71 -8.89 -8.38
CA LEU A 372 38.45 -7.91 -7.33
C LEU A 372 39.09 -8.37 -6.02
N PRO A 373 39.65 -7.44 -5.21
CA PRO A 373 40.00 -7.74 -3.83
C PRO A 373 38.73 -8.00 -2.99
N GLU A 374 38.87 -8.72 -1.88
CA GLU A 374 37.74 -9.17 -1.03
C GLU A 374 36.86 -8.01 -0.53
N ASP A 375 37.47 -6.87 -0.22
CA ASP A 375 36.80 -5.64 0.22
C ASP A 375 36.02 -4.93 -0.91
N ARG A 376 36.01 -5.49 -2.13
CA ARG A 376 35.25 -5.00 -3.28
C ARG A 376 34.39 -6.06 -3.95
N HIS A 377 34.29 -7.24 -3.35
CA HIS A 377 33.46 -8.32 -3.87
C HIS A 377 31.98 -7.96 -3.91
N ILE A 378 31.30 -8.49 -4.92
CA ILE A 378 29.86 -8.37 -5.09
C ILE A 378 29.20 -9.73 -4.79
N SER A 379 27.97 -9.72 -4.31
CA SER A 379 27.24 -10.95 -3.97
C SER A 379 25.74 -10.79 -4.18
N ILE A 380 25.05 -11.91 -4.39
CA ILE A 380 23.58 -11.92 -4.45
C ILE A 380 23.05 -11.59 -3.06
N SER A 381 22.25 -10.53 -2.97
CA SER A 381 21.69 -10.02 -1.72
C SER A 381 20.18 -10.30 -1.61
N LEU A 382 19.47 -10.28 -2.74
CA LEU A 382 18.04 -10.58 -2.79
C LEU A 382 17.79 -11.63 -3.87
N ILE A 383 17.07 -12.68 -3.51
CA ILE A 383 16.51 -13.68 -4.43
C ILE A 383 15.00 -13.49 -4.41
N ASN A 384 14.52 -12.65 -5.33
CA ASN A 384 13.12 -12.26 -5.40
C ASN A 384 12.26 -13.31 -6.12
N SER A 385 12.83 -13.99 -7.11
CA SER A 385 12.25 -15.14 -7.80
C SER A 385 13.37 -15.99 -8.44
N PRO A 386 13.08 -17.15 -9.07
CA PRO A 386 14.12 -18.00 -9.65
C PRO A 386 14.93 -17.33 -10.77
N ARG A 387 14.41 -16.22 -11.31
CA ARG A 387 15.03 -15.42 -12.39
C ARG A 387 15.04 -13.92 -12.10
N ASN A 388 14.85 -13.51 -10.85
CA ASN A 388 14.90 -12.10 -10.45
C ASN A 388 15.73 -11.98 -9.18
N MET A 389 16.91 -11.41 -9.30
CA MET A 389 17.86 -11.26 -8.20
C MET A 389 18.38 -9.83 -8.11
N VAL A 390 18.88 -9.47 -6.94
CA VAL A 390 19.64 -8.24 -6.72
C VAL A 390 21.03 -8.59 -6.24
N VAL A 391 22.01 -7.89 -6.79
CA VAL A 391 23.43 -8.03 -6.47
C VAL A 391 23.89 -6.77 -5.76
N THR A 392 24.55 -6.92 -4.61
CA THR A 392 25.03 -5.80 -3.79
C THR A 392 26.56 -5.74 -3.78
N GLY A 393 27.09 -4.53 -3.79
CA GLY A 393 28.49 -4.22 -3.50
C GLY A 393 28.86 -2.80 -3.93
N PRO A 394 30.16 -2.45 -4.03
CA PRO A 394 30.56 -1.11 -4.44
C PRO A 394 30.03 -0.78 -5.85
N PRO A 395 29.50 0.43 -6.10
CA PRO A 395 28.94 0.79 -7.41
C PRO A 395 29.89 0.54 -8.57
N ILE A 396 31.19 0.78 -8.36
CA ILE A 396 32.22 0.55 -9.37
C ILE A 396 32.43 -0.94 -9.69
N SER A 397 32.29 -1.83 -8.70
CA SER A 397 32.38 -3.29 -8.90
C SER A 397 31.15 -3.79 -9.66
N LEU A 398 29.95 -3.29 -9.33
CA LEU A 398 28.71 -3.62 -10.01
C LEU A 398 28.70 -3.10 -11.46
N TYR A 399 29.28 -1.92 -11.71
CA TYR A 399 29.54 -1.45 -13.07
C TYR A 399 30.44 -2.42 -13.85
N GLY A 400 31.49 -2.95 -13.21
CA GLY A 400 32.33 -4.01 -13.79
C GLY A 400 31.54 -5.27 -14.17
N LEU A 401 30.58 -5.68 -13.34
CA LEU A 401 29.65 -6.77 -13.66
C LEU A 401 28.79 -6.42 -14.88
N ASN A 402 28.22 -5.22 -14.95
CA ASN A 402 27.44 -4.77 -16.11
C ASN A 402 28.24 -4.84 -17.41
N LEU A 403 29.51 -4.43 -17.41
CA LEU A 403 30.38 -4.56 -18.59
C LEU A 403 30.53 -6.00 -19.08
N GLN A 404 30.55 -6.99 -18.17
CA GLN A 404 30.57 -8.40 -18.56
C GLN A 404 29.20 -8.86 -19.07
N LEU A 405 28.12 -8.45 -18.41
CA LEU A 405 26.75 -8.79 -18.80
C LEU A 405 26.40 -8.25 -20.20
N ARG A 406 26.86 -7.07 -20.57
CA ARG A 406 26.69 -6.49 -21.92
C ARG A 406 27.20 -7.41 -23.03
N LYS A 407 28.28 -8.16 -22.79
CA LYS A 407 28.88 -9.05 -23.80
C LYS A 407 28.03 -10.27 -24.10
N VAL A 408 27.27 -10.74 -23.11
CA VAL A 408 26.45 -11.97 -23.21
C VAL A 408 24.98 -11.68 -23.51
N LYS A 409 24.50 -10.49 -23.14
CA LYS A 409 23.13 -10.03 -23.36
C LYS A 409 22.83 -9.88 -24.86
N ALA A 410 21.65 -10.32 -25.28
CA ALA A 410 21.14 -10.02 -26.60
C ALA A 410 20.81 -8.51 -26.72
N PRO A 411 21.26 -7.82 -27.79
CA PRO A 411 20.83 -6.44 -28.05
C PRO A 411 19.31 -6.32 -28.15
N THR A 412 18.77 -5.20 -27.67
CA THR A 412 17.35 -4.88 -27.82
C THR A 412 16.98 -4.85 -29.30
N GLY A 413 15.91 -5.55 -29.68
CA GLY A 413 15.45 -5.62 -31.08
C GLY A 413 16.16 -6.67 -31.94
N LEU A 414 17.18 -7.39 -31.44
CA LEU A 414 17.79 -8.50 -32.21
C LEU A 414 16.76 -9.62 -32.43
N ASP A 415 16.30 -9.81 -33.67
CA ASP A 415 15.43 -10.93 -34.03
C ASP A 415 16.20 -12.26 -33.99
N GLN A 416 15.69 -13.22 -33.22
CA GLN A 416 16.26 -14.56 -33.07
C GLN A 416 15.24 -15.66 -33.44
N ASN A 417 14.11 -15.30 -34.09
CA ASN A 417 13.04 -16.23 -34.43
C ASN A 417 13.47 -17.34 -35.39
N ARG A 418 14.48 -17.06 -36.22
CA ARG A 418 15.10 -18.02 -37.15
C ARG A 418 16.39 -18.67 -36.63
N ILE A 419 16.77 -18.41 -35.38
CA ILE A 419 17.93 -19.03 -34.73
C ILE A 419 17.43 -20.19 -33.85
N PRO A 420 18.06 -21.39 -33.90
CA PRO A 420 17.75 -22.50 -33.01
C PRO A 420 17.77 -22.06 -31.54
N HIS A 421 16.80 -22.51 -30.73
CA HIS A 421 16.63 -22.03 -29.35
C HIS A 421 17.91 -22.09 -28.50
N THR A 422 18.68 -23.18 -28.62
CA THR A 422 19.93 -23.42 -27.88
C THR A 422 21.10 -22.53 -28.31
N GLU A 423 21.01 -21.88 -29.47
CA GLU A 423 22.03 -21.00 -30.03
C GLU A 423 21.66 -19.51 -29.86
N ARG A 424 20.48 -19.21 -29.33
CA ARG A 424 20.04 -17.83 -29.09
C ARG A 424 20.85 -17.19 -27.97
N LYS A 425 21.18 -15.91 -28.15
CA LYS A 425 21.65 -15.06 -27.06
C LYS A 425 20.54 -14.89 -26.02
N VAL A 426 20.92 -14.91 -24.75
CA VAL A 426 20.00 -14.76 -23.63
C VAL A 426 19.52 -13.30 -23.57
N ARG A 427 18.20 -13.12 -23.42
CA ARG A 427 17.59 -11.82 -23.14
C ARG A 427 17.35 -11.73 -21.63
N PHE A 428 17.91 -10.69 -21.01
CA PHE A 428 17.72 -10.40 -19.60
C PHE A 428 17.89 -8.90 -19.36
N VAL A 429 17.41 -8.40 -18.23
CA VAL A 429 17.45 -6.96 -17.89
C VAL A 429 18.27 -6.75 -16.64
N ASN A 430 19.26 -5.86 -16.70
CA ASN A 430 20.10 -5.46 -15.59
C ASN A 430 20.00 -3.93 -15.43
N ARG A 431 19.63 -3.45 -14.24
CA ARG A 431 19.44 -2.02 -13.95
C ARG A 431 19.75 -1.74 -12.48
N PHE A 432 20.43 -0.64 -12.21
CA PHE A 432 20.68 -0.16 -10.85
C PHE A 432 19.38 0.28 -10.18
N LEU A 433 19.29 -0.01 -8.88
CA LEU A 433 18.15 0.39 -8.05
C LEU A 433 18.46 1.76 -7.40
N PRO A 434 17.47 2.66 -7.21
CA PRO A 434 17.65 3.94 -6.54
C PRO A 434 17.78 3.76 -5.01
N ILE A 435 18.82 3.02 -4.59
CA ILE A 435 19.13 2.68 -3.21
C ILE A 435 20.56 3.11 -2.90
N THR A 436 20.75 3.83 -1.80
CA THR A 436 22.00 4.56 -1.51
C THR A 436 22.94 3.85 -0.54
N ALA A 437 22.54 2.69 -0.01
CA ALA A 437 23.35 1.84 0.88
C ALA A 437 23.34 0.37 0.42
N PRO A 438 24.43 -0.39 0.64
CA PRO A 438 24.56 -1.79 0.22
C PRO A 438 23.88 -2.75 1.20
N PHE A 439 22.54 -2.76 1.26
CA PHE A 439 21.80 -3.66 2.16
C PHE A 439 22.05 -5.14 1.87
N HIS A 440 21.86 -5.95 2.91
CA HIS A 440 22.06 -7.41 2.90
C HIS A 440 23.46 -7.82 2.44
N SER A 441 24.48 -7.19 3.01
CA SER A 441 25.86 -7.43 2.60
C SER A 441 26.86 -7.29 3.73
N GLN A 442 28.07 -7.82 3.50
CA GLN A 442 29.18 -7.68 4.42
C GLN A 442 29.57 -6.22 4.71
N TYR A 443 29.25 -5.29 3.80
CA TYR A 443 29.62 -3.88 3.92
C TYR A 443 28.95 -3.18 5.09
N LEU A 444 27.81 -3.70 5.56
CA LEU A 444 27.06 -3.12 6.69
C LEU A 444 27.29 -3.85 8.01
N ALA A 445 28.24 -4.79 8.10
CA ALA A 445 28.51 -5.53 9.34
C ALA A 445 28.90 -4.61 10.52
N ASN A 446 29.60 -3.50 10.25
CA ASN A 446 29.88 -2.50 11.28
C ASN A 446 28.65 -1.65 11.63
N ALA A 447 27.79 -1.36 10.64
CA ALA A 447 26.55 -0.62 10.88
C ALA A 447 25.64 -1.41 11.83
N THR A 448 25.50 -2.73 11.64
CA THR A 448 24.75 -3.62 12.54
C THR A 448 25.12 -3.39 14.02
N LYS A 449 26.42 -3.39 14.34
CA LYS A 449 26.90 -3.20 15.72
C LYS A 449 26.57 -1.83 16.29
N LEU A 450 26.69 -0.78 15.47
CA LEU A 450 26.36 0.59 15.89
C LEU A 450 24.85 0.73 16.15
N ILE A 451 24.04 0.13 15.27
CA ILE A 451 22.58 0.13 15.37
C ILE A 451 22.13 -0.64 16.61
N ASP A 452 22.70 -1.81 16.89
CA ASP A 452 22.41 -2.60 18.11
C ASP A 452 22.66 -1.77 19.38
N GLU A 453 23.76 -1.00 19.42
CA GLU A 453 24.07 -0.12 20.57
C GLU A 453 23.13 1.08 20.66
N ASP A 454 22.78 1.72 19.53
CA ASP A 454 21.85 2.84 19.50
C ASP A 454 20.42 2.43 19.91
N LEU A 455 20.02 1.19 19.61
CA LEU A 455 18.67 0.65 19.82
C LEU A 455 18.55 -0.25 21.05
N LYS A 456 19.57 -0.36 21.91
CA LYS A 456 19.59 -1.26 23.08
C LYS A 456 18.45 -1.11 24.09
N ASN A 457 17.68 -0.02 24.02
CA ASN A 457 16.54 0.28 24.90
C ASN A 457 15.18 0.11 24.18
N ILE A 458 15.19 -0.26 22.90
CA ILE A 458 13.98 -0.53 22.11
C ILE A 458 13.89 -2.05 21.99
N GLU A 459 12.80 -2.61 22.51
CA GLU A 459 12.59 -4.05 22.54
C GLU A 459 11.22 -4.38 21.94
N ILE A 460 11.18 -5.41 21.10
CA ILE A 460 9.93 -6.05 20.65
C ILE A 460 10.03 -7.51 21.07
N ASP A 461 9.29 -7.91 22.11
CA ASP A 461 9.34 -9.28 22.60
C ASP A 461 8.66 -10.24 21.61
N SER A 462 9.28 -11.38 21.30
CA SER A 462 8.70 -12.36 20.40
C SER A 462 7.32 -12.86 20.84
N LYS A 463 6.99 -12.80 22.13
CA LYS A 463 5.65 -13.13 22.67
C LYS A 463 4.59 -12.08 22.38
N SER A 464 4.96 -10.83 22.08
CA SER A 464 3.97 -9.82 21.69
C SER A 464 3.43 -10.04 20.28
N LEU A 465 4.14 -10.83 19.45
CA LEU A 465 3.71 -11.17 18.10
C LEU A 465 2.46 -12.07 18.11
N GLY A 466 1.29 -11.48 17.89
CA GLY A 466 0.01 -12.21 17.87
C GLY A 466 -0.14 -13.18 16.69
N ILE A 467 0.55 -12.92 15.58
CA ILE A 467 0.57 -13.76 14.37
C ILE A 467 2.01 -14.11 13.97
N PRO A 468 2.23 -15.16 13.16
CA PRO A 468 3.56 -15.48 12.65
C PRO A 468 4.18 -14.30 11.90
N VAL A 469 5.46 -14.03 12.17
CA VAL A 469 6.26 -13.10 11.35
C VAL A 469 7.36 -13.92 10.69
N PHE A 470 7.30 -14.07 9.37
CA PHE A 470 8.22 -14.94 8.66
C PHE A 470 9.55 -14.24 8.38
N ASN A 471 10.63 -14.86 8.81
CA ASN A 471 12.01 -14.43 8.60
C ASN A 471 12.33 -14.31 7.10
N THR A 472 12.94 -13.20 6.71
CA THR A 472 13.19 -12.86 5.29
C THR A 472 14.19 -13.79 4.59
N CYS A 473 15.04 -14.48 5.35
CA CYS A 473 16.06 -15.40 4.85
C CYS A 473 15.62 -16.86 4.95
N THR A 474 15.06 -17.28 6.09
CA THR A 474 14.75 -18.69 6.38
C THR A 474 13.29 -19.05 6.07
N GLY A 475 12.38 -18.08 6.10
CA GLY A 475 10.93 -18.30 6.00
C GLY A 475 10.30 -18.95 7.24
N LYS A 476 11.04 -19.07 8.34
CA LYS A 476 10.51 -19.56 9.61
C LYS A 476 9.85 -18.44 10.41
N ASP A 477 8.97 -18.80 11.32
CA ASP A 477 8.34 -17.87 12.24
C ASP A 477 9.36 -17.34 13.28
N LEU A 478 9.50 -16.03 13.39
CA LEU A 478 10.40 -15.40 14.37
C LEU A 478 10.03 -15.76 15.81
N ARG A 479 8.76 -16.10 16.08
CA ARG A 479 8.31 -16.58 17.41
C ARG A 479 8.94 -17.91 17.80
N GLU A 480 9.37 -18.70 16.83
CA GLU A 480 10.06 -19.98 17.03
C GLU A 480 11.58 -19.84 17.04
N GLU A 481 12.12 -18.85 16.32
CA GLU A 481 13.57 -18.64 16.18
C GLU A 481 14.18 -17.78 17.28
N VAL A 482 13.40 -16.90 17.91
CA VAL A 482 13.89 -15.89 18.86
C VAL A 482 13.11 -15.96 20.18
N GLN A 483 13.84 -16.02 21.29
CA GLN A 483 13.28 -15.88 22.64
C GLN A 483 13.60 -14.49 23.19
N GLY A 484 12.58 -13.70 23.51
CA GLY A 484 12.74 -12.32 23.98
C GLY A 484 12.80 -11.34 22.82
N ASP A 485 13.67 -10.35 22.89
CA ASP A 485 13.73 -9.24 21.93
C ASP A 485 14.14 -9.66 20.51
N ILE A 486 13.29 -9.32 19.53
CA ILE A 486 13.52 -9.60 18.11
C ILE A 486 14.27 -8.49 17.37
N VAL A 487 14.44 -7.30 17.97
CA VAL A 487 15.05 -6.14 17.29
C VAL A 487 16.43 -6.44 16.68
N PRO A 488 17.38 -7.12 17.37
CA PRO A 488 18.64 -7.54 16.77
C PRO A 488 18.47 -8.43 15.54
N SER A 489 17.45 -9.28 15.52
CA SER A 489 17.14 -10.13 14.36
C SER A 489 16.60 -9.30 13.18
N LEU A 490 15.74 -8.30 13.45
CA LEU A 490 15.24 -7.37 12.43
C LEU A 490 16.39 -6.58 11.77
N ILE A 491 17.27 -6.00 12.58
CA ILE A 491 18.44 -5.23 12.10
C ILE A 491 19.32 -6.11 11.20
N ARG A 492 19.58 -7.34 11.63
CA ARG A 492 20.41 -8.31 10.91
C ARG A 492 19.79 -8.75 9.57
N MET A 493 18.47 -8.96 9.53
CA MET A 493 17.71 -9.29 8.32
C MET A 493 17.76 -8.20 7.26
N ILE A 494 18.06 -6.95 7.63
CA ILE A 494 18.16 -5.82 6.69
C ILE A 494 19.62 -5.53 6.33
N THR A 495 20.51 -5.50 7.33
CA THR A 495 21.90 -5.08 7.13
C THR A 495 22.77 -6.18 6.52
N ARG A 496 22.51 -7.46 6.82
CA ARG A 496 23.45 -8.54 6.54
C ARG A 496 22.84 -9.76 5.85
N ASP A 497 21.75 -10.30 6.38
CA ASP A 497 21.23 -11.57 5.89
C ASP A 497 20.54 -11.37 4.51
N PRO A 498 20.72 -12.29 3.55
CA PRO A 498 20.07 -12.19 2.25
C PRO A 498 18.57 -12.42 2.35
N VAL A 499 17.80 -11.79 1.46
CA VAL A 499 16.35 -12.05 1.35
C VAL A 499 16.10 -13.19 0.38
N ASN A 500 15.47 -14.27 0.87
CA ASN A 500 14.99 -15.38 0.06
C ASN A 500 13.47 -15.30 -0.06
N TRP A 501 12.98 -14.44 -0.96
CA TRP A 501 11.58 -14.00 -0.95
C TRP A 501 10.58 -15.15 -1.15
N GLU A 502 10.85 -16.08 -2.08
CA GLU A 502 10.00 -17.25 -2.28
C GLU A 502 9.90 -18.15 -1.04
N LYS A 503 10.98 -18.24 -0.24
CA LYS A 503 10.96 -19.00 1.02
C LYS A 503 10.18 -18.27 2.10
N ALA A 504 10.39 -16.95 2.22
CA ALA A 504 9.69 -16.11 3.19
C ALA A 504 8.18 -16.00 2.92
N THR A 505 7.75 -16.23 1.67
CA THR A 505 6.36 -16.10 1.23
C THR A 505 5.71 -17.43 0.86
N VAL A 506 6.19 -18.57 1.34
CA VAL A 506 5.54 -19.87 1.06
C VAL A 506 4.07 -19.83 1.47
N PHE A 507 3.76 -19.21 2.62
CA PHE A 507 2.41 -18.94 3.14
C PHE A 507 1.44 -20.12 2.98
N PRO A 508 1.48 -21.08 3.91
CA PRO A 508 0.69 -22.30 3.81
C PRO A 508 -0.81 -22.03 3.68
N GLY A 509 -1.40 -22.50 2.58
CA GLY A 509 -2.83 -22.39 2.30
C GLY A 509 -3.32 -20.96 2.03
N ALA A 510 -2.43 -20.01 1.72
CA ALA A 510 -2.84 -18.65 1.38
C ALA A 510 -3.86 -18.65 0.25
N THR A 511 -4.85 -17.77 0.37
CA THR A 511 -5.79 -17.43 -0.72
C THR A 511 -5.60 -16.00 -1.16
N HIS A 512 -5.25 -15.12 -0.21
CA HIS A 512 -5.05 -13.70 -0.45
C HIS A 512 -3.78 -13.22 0.26
N ILE A 513 -3.07 -12.29 -0.39
CA ILE A 513 -1.95 -11.56 0.16
C ILE A 513 -2.22 -10.07 0.00
N LEU A 514 -2.10 -9.31 1.09
CA LEU A 514 -2.28 -7.86 1.09
C LEU A 514 -0.92 -7.17 1.10
N ASP A 515 -0.65 -6.34 0.10
CA ASP A 515 0.55 -5.52 0.03
C ASP A 515 0.28 -4.11 0.57
N PHE A 516 0.92 -3.78 1.68
CA PHE A 516 0.91 -2.45 2.28
C PHE A 516 2.17 -1.65 1.92
N GLY A 517 3.07 -2.21 1.11
CA GLY A 517 4.26 -1.53 0.62
C GLY A 517 3.95 -0.39 -0.35
N PRO A 518 4.87 0.59 -0.47
CA PRO A 518 4.68 1.70 -1.39
C PRO A 518 4.83 1.27 -2.87
N GLY A 519 4.31 2.12 -3.76
CA GLY A 519 4.53 2.11 -5.20
C GLY A 519 3.56 1.29 -6.03
N GLY A 520 2.45 0.83 -5.44
CA GLY A 520 1.32 0.21 -6.15
C GLY A 520 1.76 -0.86 -7.17
N ILE A 521 1.50 -0.61 -8.46
CA ILE A 521 1.83 -1.54 -9.55
C ILE A 521 3.33 -1.75 -9.80
N SER A 522 4.19 -0.91 -9.23
CA SER A 522 5.65 -1.07 -9.23
C SER A 522 6.17 -1.70 -7.93
N GLY A 523 5.27 -1.93 -6.97
CA GLY A 523 5.57 -2.44 -5.64
C GLY A 523 5.78 -3.96 -5.58
N LEU A 524 5.95 -4.43 -4.34
CA LEU A 524 6.26 -5.81 -4.00
C LEU A 524 5.10 -6.77 -4.33
N GLY A 525 3.86 -6.27 -4.29
CA GLY A 525 2.66 -7.04 -4.57
C GLY A 525 2.67 -7.65 -5.97
N ILE A 526 3.04 -6.88 -7.00
CA ILE A 526 3.13 -7.40 -8.38
C ILE A 526 4.21 -8.47 -8.49
N LEU A 527 5.35 -8.29 -7.84
CA LEU A 527 6.41 -9.29 -7.82
C LEU A 527 5.92 -10.59 -7.18
N THR A 528 5.23 -10.48 -6.05
CA THR A 528 4.70 -11.64 -5.30
C THR A 528 3.58 -12.32 -6.08
N SER A 529 2.72 -11.55 -6.75
CA SER A 529 1.65 -12.06 -7.61
C SER A 529 2.20 -12.94 -8.73
N ARG A 530 3.30 -12.51 -9.38
CA ARG A 530 3.97 -13.31 -10.43
C ARG A 530 4.59 -14.59 -9.89
N ASN A 531 5.17 -14.55 -8.69
CA ASN A 531 5.72 -15.75 -8.06
C ASN A 531 4.64 -16.78 -7.68
N LYS A 532 3.41 -16.32 -7.43
CA LYS A 532 2.28 -17.14 -7.00
C LYS A 532 1.27 -17.43 -8.12
N GLU A 533 1.55 -17.00 -9.34
CA GLU A 533 0.64 -17.18 -10.47
C GLU A 533 0.31 -18.67 -10.67
N GLY A 534 -0.99 -18.95 -10.85
CA GLY A 534 -1.48 -20.32 -11.04
C GLY A 534 -1.58 -21.17 -9.77
N THR A 535 -1.24 -20.63 -8.60
CA THR A 535 -1.31 -21.35 -7.30
C THR A 535 -2.61 -21.10 -6.52
N GLY A 536 -3.53 -20.30 -7.07
CA GLY A 536 -4.79 -19.95 -6.40
C GLY A 536 -4.67 -18.77 -5.41
N VAL A 537 -3.54 -18.07 -5.36
CA VAL A 537 -3.33 -16.91 -4.47
C VAL A 537 -3.56 -15.60 -5.21
N ARG A 538 -4.49 -14.78 -4.72
CA ARG A 538 -4.71 -13.40 -5.19
C ARG A 538 -3.86 -12.43 -4.37
N VAL A 539 -3.28 -11.43 -5.03
CA VAL A 539 -2.62 -10.31 -4.33
C VAL A 539 -3.50 -9.06 -4.43
N ILE A 540 -3.67 -8.33 -3.33
CA ILE A 540 -4.39 -7.06 -3.27
C ILE A 540 -3.42 -5.95 -2.87
N LEU A 541 -3.35 -4.89 -3.66
CA LEU A 541 -2.56 -3.69 -3.37
C LEU A 541 -3.37 -2.79 -2.43
N ALA A 542 -3.07 -2.85 -1.13
CA ALA A 542 -3.82 -2.13 -0.09
C ALA A 542 -3.61 -0.61 -0.17
N GLY A 543 -2.50 -0.18 -0.76
CA GLY A 543 -2.18 1.23 -0.89
C GLY A 543 -2.86 1.95 -2.06
N THR A 544 -3.28 1.23 -3.08
CA THR A 544 -3.72 1.81 -4.37
C THR A 544 -5.22 1.66 -4.56
N LEU A 545 -5.94 2.76 -4.84
CA LEU A 545 -7.39 2.75 -5.02
C LEU A 545 -7.84 2.04 -6.31
N SER A 546 -7.13 2.26 -7.41
CA SER A 546 -7.43 1.65 -8.72
C SER A 546 -6.17 1.52 -9.56
N GLY A 547 -6.18 0.61 -10.53
CA GLY A 547 -5.06 0.40 -11.43
C GLY A 547 -5.42 -0.47 -12.64
N THR A 548 -4.43 -0.69 -13.50
CA THR A 548 -4.62 -1.27 -14.84
C THR A 548 -4.31 -2.76 -14.94
N ILE A 549 -3.70 -3.34 -13.90
CA ILE A 549 -3.31 -4.76 -13.88
C ILE A 549 -4.50 -5.59 -13.35
N PRO A 550 -5.17 -6.42 -14.17
CA PRO A 550 -6.34 -7.19 -13.75
C PRO A 550 -6.02 -8.41 -12.89
N GLU A 551 -4.77 -8.90 -12.93
CA GLU A 551 -4.34 -10.07 -12.17
C GLU A 551 -4.27 -9.81 -10.66
N VAL A 552 -4.22 -8.54 -10.24
CA VAL A 552 -4.21 -8.13 -8.83
C VAL A 552 -5.49 -7.39 -8.46
N GLY A 553 -5.78 -7.38 -7.16
CA GLY A 553 -6.81 -6.52 -6.58
C GLY A 553 -6.27 -5.19 -6.08
N TYR A 554 -7.18 -4.29 -5.78
CA TYR A 554 -6.89 -2.94 -5.28
C TYR A 554 -7.64 -2.69 -3.97
N LYS A 555 -7.32 -1.57 -3.30
CA LYS A 555 -7.85 -1.17 -1.99
C LYS A 555 -9.36 -1.37 -1.79
N PRO A 556 -10.25 -1.11 -2.77
CA PRO A 556 -11.69 -1.34 -2.61
C PRO A 556 -12.09 -2.77 -2.21
N GLU A 557 -11.36 -3.80 -2.66
CA GLU A 557 -11.65 -5.20 -2.31
C GLU A 557 -11.51 -5.48 -0.81
N LEU A 558 -10.77 -4.64 -0.09
CA LEU A 558 -10.58 -4.77 1.35
C LEU A 558 -11.78 -4.25 2.15
N PHE A 559 -12.61 -3.40 1.54
CA PHE A 559 -13.74 -2.72 2.19
C PHE A 559 -15.10 -3.10 1.63
N ASP A 560 -15.14 -3.69 0.43
CA ASP A 560 -16.36 -4.07 -0.27
C ASP A 560 -17.16 -5.10 0.55
N ARG A 561 -18.45 -4.82 0.74
CA ARG A 561 -19.36 -5.56 1.61
C ARG A 561 -20.29 -6.49 0.85
N ASP A 562 -20.28 -6.47 -0.49
CA ASP A 562 -21.10 -7.36 -1.32
C ASP A 562 -20.61 -8.82 -1.23
N GLU A 563 -21.34 -9.68 -0.54
CA GLU A 563 -20.95 -11.08 -0.33
C GLU A 563 -20.92 -11.90 -1.62
N GLU A 564 -21.77 -11.58 -2.59
CA GLU A 564 -21.91 -12.40 -3.80
C GLU A 564 -20.79 -12.14 -4.80
N ASN A 565 -20.32 -10.89 -4.88
CA ASN A 565 -19.44 -10.46 -5.98
C ASN A 565 -18.14 -9.78 -5.54
N ALA A 566 -17.96 -9.42 -4.26
CA ALA A 566 -16.79 -8.65 -3.85
C ALA A 566 -15.50 -9.48 -3.80
N ILE A 567 -15.58 -10.76 -3.44
CA ILE A 567 -14.41 -11.61 -3.23
C ILE A 567 -14.03 -12.27 -4.54
N VAL A 568 -12.81 -12.01 -4.99
CA VAL A 568 -12.23 -12.63 -6.19
C VAL A 568 -11.17 -13.62 -5.76
N TYR A 569 -11.30 -14.88 -6.13
CA TYR A 569 -10.25 -15.88 -5.90
C TYR A 569 -9.41 -16.05 -7.17
N ALA A 570 -8.09 -16.11 -7.03
CA ALA A 570 -7.22 -16.46 -8.14
C ALA A 570 -7.39 -17.94 -8.52
N ALA A 571 -7.16 -18.27 -9.80
CA ALA A 571 -7.26 -19.65 -10.26
C ALA A 571 -6.06 -20.47 -9.79
N ASP A 572 -6.34 -21.63 -9.18
CA ASP A 572 -5.38 -22.72 -9.07
C ASP A 572 -5.45 -23.56 -10.34
N TRP A 573 -4.37 -23.55 -11.14
CA TRP A 573 -4.36 -24.23 -12.43
C TRP A 573 -4.42 -25.74 -12.31
N VAL A 574 -3.91 -26.31 -11.23
CA VAL A 574 -4.01 -27.75 -10.96
C VAL A 574 -5.46 -28.11 -10.64
N LYS A 575 -6.15 -27.28 -9.86
CA LYS A 575 -7.58 -27.48 -9.53
C LYS A 575 -8.49 -27.29 -10.75
N GLU A 576 -8.26 -26.23 -11.52
CA GLU A 576 -9.11 -25.79 -12.64
C GLU A 576 -8.86 -26.59 -13.92
N TYR A 577 -7.60 -26.87 -14.26
CA TYR A 577 -7.20 -27.53 -15.51
C TYR A 577 -6.61 -28.92 -15.32
N GLY A 578 -6.55 -29.42 -14.07
CA GLY A 578 -6.02 -30.75 -13.77
C GLY A 578 -6.82 -31.87 -14.45
N PRO A 579 -6.16 -32.86 -15.05
CA PRO A 579 -6.83 -33.98 -15.70
C PRO A 579 -7.57 -34.85 -14.68
N ARG A 580 -8.79 -35.28 -15.02
CA ARG A 580 -9.60 -36.20 -14.20
C ARG A 580 -10.01 -37.42 -15.03
N LEU A 581 -10.75 -38.35 -14.42
CA LEU A 581 -11.39 -39.47 -15.13
C LEU A 581 -12.90 -39.38 -14.98
N VAL A 582 -13.61 -39.62 -16.09
CA VAL A 582 -15.09 -39.69 -16.12
C VAL A 582 -15.54 -40.94 -16.86
N LYS A 583 -16.71 -41.49 -16.51
CA LYS A 583 -17.30 -42.65 -17.19
C LYS A 583 -18.57 -42.26 -17.93
N SER A 584 -18.74 -42.77 -19.15
CA SER A 584 -20.01 -42.68 -19.88
C SER A 584 -21.06 -43.61 -19.26
N SER A 585 -22.33 -43.43 -19.67
CA SER A 585 -23.43 -44.35 -19.34
C SER A 585 -23.18 -45.79 -19.82
N THR A 586 -22.34 -45.97 -20.84
CA THR A 586 -21.93 -47.28 -21.37
C THR A 586 -20.71 -47.87 -20.66
N GLY A 587 -20.18 -47.21 -19.63
CA GLY A 587 -19.05 -47.69 -18.83
C GLY A 587 -17.66 -47.39 -19.40
N GLN A 588 -17.58 -46.66 -20.52
CA GLN A 588 -16.30 -46.26 -21.11
C GLN A 588 -15.67 -45.14 -20.28
N THR A 589 -14.38 -45.27 -19.97
CA THR A 589 -13.63 -44.28 -19.19
C THR A 589 -12.91 -43.31 -20.12
N PHE A 590 -13.01 -42.02 -19.84
CA PHE A 590 -12.35 -40.94 -20.58
C PHE A 590 -11.46 -40.12 -19.65
N VAL A 591 -10.35 -39.63 -20.20
CA VAL A 591 -9.59 -38.54 -19.59
C VAL A 591 -10.43 -37.27 -19.70
N ASP A 592 -10.72 -36.64 -18.58
CA ASP A 592 -11.60 -35.48 -18.48
C ASP A 592 -10.75 -34.18 -18.47
N THR A 593 -10.78 -33.49 -19.60
CA THR A 593 -10.08 -32.22 -19.86
C THR A 593 -10.99 -31.28 -20.64
N LYS A 594 -10.65 -29.99 -20.73
CA LYS A 594 -11.39 -29.04 -21.58
C LYS A 594 -11.48 -29.52 -23.05
N MET A 595 -10.42 -30.16 -23.56
CA MET A 595 -10.38 -30.68 -24.93
C MET A 595 -11.27 -31.92 -25.13
N SER A 596 -11.18 -32.91 -24.25
CA SER A 596 -11.97 -34.15 -24.39
C SER A 596 -13.47 -33.90 -24.18
N ARG A 597 -13.84 -32.97 -23.28
CA ARG A 597 -15.23 -32.50 -23.14
C ARG A 597 -15.77 -31.86 -24.41
N LEU A 598 -14.95 -31.03 -25.09
CA LEU A 598 -15.35 -30.36 -26.32
C LEU A 598 -15.49 -31.34 -27.49
N LEU A 599 -14.53 -32.26 -27.64
CA LEU A 599 -14.48 -33.16 -28.79
C LEU A 599 -15.32 -34.43 -28.64
N GLY A 600 -15.64 -34.85 -27.41
CA GLY A 600 -16.32 -36.12 -27.14
C GLY A 600 -15.49 -37.35 -27.49
N LEU A 601 -14.18 -37.19 -27.65
CA LEU A 601 -13.25 -38.26 -28.05
C LEU A 601 -12.17 -38.46 -26.97
N PRO A 602 -11.72 -39.72 -26.75
CA PRO A 602 -10.61 -39.98 -25.86
C PRO A 602 -9.32 -39.50 -26.55
N ARG A 603 -8.61 -38.58 -25.91
CA ARG A 603 -7.17 -38.40 -26.13
C ARG A 603 -6.47 -38.52 -24.80
#